data_AF-W0UAW0-F1
#
_entry.id   AF-W0UAW0-F1
#
_cell.length_a   1.000
_cell.length_b   1.000
_cell.length_c   1.000
_cell.angle_alpha   90.00
_cell.angle_beta   90.00
_cell.angle_gamma   90.00
#
_symmetry.space_group_name_H-M   'P 1'
#
loop_
_entity.id
_entity.type
_entity.pdbx_description
1 polymer ?
#
loop_
_entity_poly.entity_id
_entity_poly.type
_entity_poly.pdbx_seq_one_letter_code
_entity_poly.pdbx_strand_id
1 'polypeptide(L)'
;QDHDTPRRGQTIYSFVYPSLFKSLRTSVGIECARLAKLGHSAFWWRGRIFESVCLLTAWFSMFIYFAGLRGIPYFFMTWLLAWLIFGGFNYTQHYGLIRIPGKAIEQRHSWNHLKAFSRAITFEISNHSEHHLDPDKRYEYLRPVTDAPQMPSL
;
A
#
# COMPACT_ATOMS: atom_id res chain seq x y z
N GLN A 1 7.62 -12.68 -3.25
CA GLN A 1 8.45 -11.96 -2.25
C GLN A 1 7.69 -10.70 -1.91
N ASP A 2 7.72 -10.29 -0.65
CA ASP A 2 7.17 -9.00 -0.26
C ASP A 2 8.07 -7.88 -0.81
N HIS A 3 7.48 -6.89 -1.47
CA HIS A 3 8.20 -5.74 -2.04
C HIS A 3 8.36 -4.61 -1.03
N ASP A 4 7.78 -4.77 0.16
CA ASP A 4 7.63 -3.75 1.18
C ASP A 4 8.81 -3.68 2.17
N THR A 5 9.77 -4.60 2.08
CA THR A 5 10.96 -4.57 2.95
C THR A 5 12.10 -3.72 2.34
N PRO A 6 12.51 -2.59 2.96
CA PRO A 6 13.64 -1.80 2.49
C PRO A 6 14.97 -2.55 2.69
N ARG A 7 15.88 -2.40 1.72
CA ARG A 7 17.23 -2.96 1.82
C ARG A 7 18.07 -2.18 2.83
N ARG A 8 19.06 -2.84 3.45
CA ARG A 8 20.01 -2.17 4.33
C ARG A 8 20.68 -0.99 3.61
N GLY A 9 20.62 0.20 4.22
CA GLY A 9 21.20 1.43 3.66
C GLY A 9 20.36 2.11 2.58
N GLN A 10 19.21 1.55 2.20
CA GLN A 10 18.29 2.19 1.25
C GLN A 10 17.59 3.38 1.92
N THR A 11 17.55 4.52 1.25
CA THR A 11 16.81 5.70 1.74
C THR A 11 15.33 5.59 1.39
N ILE A 12 14.47 6.27 2.16
CA ILE A 12 13.03 6.35 1.89
C ILE A 12 12.71 6.71 0.43
N TYR A 13 13.37 7.75 -0.12
CA TYR A 13 13.12 8.21 -1.49
C TYR A 13 13.47 7.16 -2.55
N SER A 14 14.56 6.42 -2.34
CA SER A 14 14.99 5.34 -3.24
C SER A 14 14.18 4.05 -3.07
N PHE A 15 13.40 3.92 -1.99
CA PHE A 15 12.55 2.77 -1.71
C PHE A 15 11.14 2.96 -2.25
N VAL A 16 10.53 4.11 -1.99
CA VAL A 16 9.09 4.34 -2.18
C VAL A 16 8.66 4.08 -3.63
N TYR A 17 9.24 4.78 -4.59
CA TYR A 17 8.78 4.69 -5.98
C TYR A 17 8.98 3.30 -6.60
N PRO A 18 10.16 2.66 -6.47
CA PRO A 18 10.33 1.30 -6.99
C PRO A 18 9.46 0.27 -6.27
N SER A 19 9.22 0.43 -4.97
CA SER A 19 8.33 -0.47 -4.21
C SER A 19 6.89 -0.36 -4.73
N LEU A 20 6.32 0.84 -4.78
CA LEU A 20 4.96 1.08 -5.25
C LEU A 20 4.74 0.55 -6.68
N PHE A 21 5.69 0.79 -7.59
CA PHE A 21 5.60 0.28 -8.96
C PHE A 21 5.61 -1.25 -9.03
N LYS A 22 6.45 -1.91 -8.23
CA LYS A 22 6.52 -3.38 -8.17
C LYS A 22 5.26 -3.97 -7.54
N SER A 23 4.75 -3.35 -6.48
CA SER A 23 3.51 -3.76 -5.83
C SER A 23 2.32 -3.61 -6.78
N LEU A 24 2.22 -2.49 -7.52
CA LEU A 24 1.20 -2.32 -8.56
C LEU A 24 1.28 -3.39 -9.65
N ARG A 25 2.48 -3.64 -10.21
CA ARG A 25 2.70 -4.67 -11.24
C ARG A 25 2.32 -6.06 -10.73
N THR A 26 2.65 -6.36 -9.48
CA THR A 26 2.34 -7.64 -8.84
C THR A 26 0.83 -7.80 -8.65
N SER A 27 0.15 -6.78 -8.12
CA SER A 27 -1.31 -6.78 -7.95
C SER A 27 -2.05 -6.95 -9.28
N VAL A 28 -1.62 -6.25 -10.33
CA VAL A 28 -2.16 -6.43 -11.69
C VAL A 28 -1.93 -7.85 -12.18
N GLY A 29 -0.73 -8.41 -11.99
CA GLY A 29 -0.43 -9.80 -12.36
C GLY A 29 -1.30 -10.83 -11.64
N ILE A 30 -1.55 -10.64 -10.35
CA ILE A 30 -2.43 -11.50 -9.53
C ILE A 30 -3.87 -11.43 -10.06
N GLU A 31 -4.39 -10.23 -10.33
CA GLU A 31 -5.76 -10.07 -10.83
C GLU A 31 -5.93 -10.64 -12.24
N CYS A 32 -4.96 -10.40 -13.14
CA CYS A 32 -4.95 -11.02 -14.47
C CYS A 32 -4.96 -12.55 -14.37
N ALA A 33 -4.16 -13.14 -13.48
CA ALA A 33 -4.14 -14.59 -13.26
C ALA A 33 -5.48 -15.10 -12.69
N ARG A 34 -6.12 -14.35 -11.79
CA ARG A 34 -7.45 -14.69 -11.25
C ARG A 34 -8.51 -14.67 -12.35
N LEU A 35 -8.54 -13.64 -13.19
CA LEU A 35 -9.49 -13.51 -14.30
C LEU A 35 -9.27 -14.56 -15.39
N ALA A 36 -8.00 -14.88 -15.70
CA ALA A 36 -7.67 -15.95 -16.65
C ALA A 36 -8.20 -17.31 -16.20
N LYS A 37 -8.13 -17.64 -14.90
CA LYS A 37 -8.73 -18.86 -14.32
C LYS A 37 -10.25 -18.90 -14.45
N LEU A 38 -10.90 -17.74 -14.57
CA LEU A 38 -12.35 -17.60 -14.77
C LEU A 38 -12.73 -17.47 -16.26
N GLY A 39 -11.77 -17.56 -17.18
CA GLY A 39 -12.01 -17.41 -18.62
C GLY A 39 -12.26 -15.97 -19.08
N HIS A 40 -11.85 -14.98 -18.29
CA HIS A 40 -12.03 -13.56 -18.59
C HIS A 40 -10.71 -12.86 -18.95
N SER A 41 -10.79 -11.77 -19.70
CA SER A 41 -9.64 -10.91 -20.02
C SER A 41 -9.27 -10.00 -18.84
N ALA A 42 -8.07 -9.41 -18.88
CA ALA A 42 -7.55 -8.51 -17.83
C ALA A 42 -8.45 -7.27 -17.55
N PHE A 43 -9.19 -6.82 -18.55
CA PHE A 43 -10.06 -5.63 -18.49
C PHE A 43 -11.55 -6.00 -18.42
N TRP A 44 -11.87 -7.17 -17.89
CA TRP A 44 -13.25 -7.56 -17.63
C TRP A 44 -13.94 -6.57 -16.68
N TRP A 45 -15.20 -6.23 -16.96
CA TRP A 45 -15.93 -5.18 -16.24
C TRP A 45 -16.20 -5.49 -14.75
N ARG A 46 -16.17 -6.76 -14.35
CA ARG A 46 -16.18 -7.18 -12.92
C ARG A 46 -14.77 -7.41 -12.34
N GLY A 47 -13.74 -7.08 -13.09
CA GLY A 47 -12.35 -7.16 -12.66
C GLY A 47 -11.96 -5.93 -11.85
N ARG A 48 -11.10 -6.13 -10.85
CA ARG A 48 -10.60 -5.04 -9.98
C ARG A 48 -9.81 -3.99 -10.76
N ILE A 49 -9.16 -4.39 -11.86
CA ILE A 49 -8.43 -3.47 -12.76
C ILE A 49 -9.41 -2.51 -13.44
N PHE A 50 -10.51 -3.03 -14.01
CA PHE A 50 -11.51 -2.20 -14.68
C PHE A 50 -12.15 -1.22 -13.70
N GLU A 51 -12.58 -1.71 -12.53
CA GLU A 51 -13.11 -0.89 -11.44
C GLU A 51 -12.14 0.23 -11.04
N SER A 52 -10.86 -0.10 -10.83
CA SER A 52 -9.82 0.88 -10.46
C SER A 52 -9.62 1.95 -11.52
N VAL A 53 -9.61 1.57 -12.81
CA VAL A 53 -9.48 2.51 -13.93
C VAL A 53 -10.69 3.43 -14.04
N CYS A 54 -11.90 2.90 -13.86
CA CYS A 54 -13.13 3.70 -13.85
C CYS A 54 -13.13 4.72 -12.72
N LEU A 55 -12.80 4.28 -11.48
CA LEU A 55 -12.74 5.17 -10.32
C LEU A 55 -11.67 6.25 -10.48
N LEU A 56 -10.46 5.89 -10.93
CA LEU A 56 -9.38 6.85 -11.15
C LEU A 56 -9.75 7.87 -12.23
N THR A 57 -10.33 7.42 -13.34
CA THR A 57 -10.76 8.30 -14.44
C THR A 57 -11.88 9.23 -13.99
N ALA A 58 -12.85 8.72 -13.24
CA ALA A 58 -13.94 9.53 -12.69
C ALA A 58 -13.39 10.59 -11.72
N TRP A 59 -12.50 10.20 -10.81
CA TRP A 59 -11.88 11.13 -9.86
C TRP A 59 -11.04 12.20 -10.55
N PHE A 60 -10.20 11.81 -11.51
CA PHE A 60 -9.39 12.76 -12.28
C PHE A 60 -10.25 13.70 -13.12
N SER A 61 -11.31 13.19 -13.75
CA SER A 61 -12.24 14.01 -14.54
C SER A 61 -13.00 15.00 -13.66
N MET A 62 -13.47 14.57 -12.49
CA MET A 62 -14.12 15.43 -11.51
C MET A 62 -13.16 16.52 -11.02
N PHE A 63 -11.91 16.18 -10.74
CA PHE A 63 -10.89 17.16 -10.35
C PHE A 63 -10.66 18.21 -11.45
N ILE A 64 -10.45 17.78 -12.71
CA ILE A 64 -10.27 18.70 -13.84
C ILE A 64 -11.52 19.56 -14.06
N TYR A 65 -12.72 19.01 -13.89
CA TYR A 65 -13.96 19.76 -14.05
C TYR A 65 -14.01 20.97 -13.10
N PHE A 66 -13.58 20.81 -11.84
CA PHE A 66 -13.57 21.90 -10.86
C PHE A 66 -12.33 22.80 -10.95
N ALA A 67 -11.14 22.22 -11.13
CA ALA A 67 -9.87 22.96 -11.10
C ALA A 67 -9.45 23.50 -12.48
N GLY A 68 -10.12 23.07 -13.55
CA GLY A 68 -9.73 23.31 -14.94
C GLY A 68 -8.43 22.60 -15.33
N LEU A 69 -8.02 22.76 -16.59
CA LEU A 69 -6.78 22.16 -17.12
C LEU A 69 -5.52 22.66 -16.40
N ARG A 70 -5.55 23.88 -15.83
CA ARG A 70 -4.47 24.42 -15.01
C ARG A 70 -4.27 23.67 -13.69
N GLY A 71 -5.27 22.88 -13.26
CA GLY A 71 -5.19 22.01 -12.09
C GLY A 71 -4.30 20.78 -12.29
N ILE A 72 -4.03 20.36 -13.54
CA ILE A 72 -3.32 19.11 -13.84
C ILE A 72 -1.95 19.01 -13.13
N PRO A 73 -1.06 20.03 -13.16
CA PRO A 73 0.21 19.95 -12.45
C PRO A 73 0.05 19.78 -10.93
N TYR A 74 -0.94 20.44 -10.33
CA TYR A 74 -1.22 20.33 -8.90
C TYR A 74 -1.70 18.92 -8.53
N PHE A 75 -2.54 18.31 -9.37
CA PHE A 75 -2.96 16.92 -9.19
C PHE A 75 -1.78 15.96 -9.19
N PHE A 76 -0.85 16.10 -10.14
CA PHE A 76 0.34 15.25 -10.17
C PHE A 76 1.26 15.50 -8.97
N MET A 77 1.41 16.74 -8.53
CA MET A 77 2.21 17.07 -7.34
C MET A 77 1.61 16.45 -6.07
N THR A 78 0.30 16.56 -5.86
CA THR A 78 -0.37 15.94 -4.70
C THR A 78 -0.33 14.42 -4.77
N TRP A 79 -0.45 13.84 -5.97
CA TRP A 79 -0.32 12.40 -6.16
C TRP A 79 1.09 11.88 -5.80
N LEU A 80 2.15 12.55 -6.27
CA LEU A 80 3.53 12.21 -5.92
C LEU A 80 3.79 12.36 -4.41
N LEU A 81 3.27 13.43 -3.80
CA LEU A 81 3.38 13.64 -2.36
C LEU A 81 2.65 12.56 -1.56
N ALA A 82 1.43 12.20 -1.98
CA ALA A 82 0.67 11.11 -1.37
C ALA A 82 1.44 9.78 -1.46
N TRP A 83 1.99 9.45 -2.64
CA TRP A 83 2.84 8.29 -2.83
C TRP A 83 4.05 8.29 -1.89
N LEU A 84 4.70 9.44 -1.71
CA LEU A 84 5.81 9.60 -0.77
C LEU A 84 5.39 9.34 0.68
N ILE A 85 4.24 9.89 1.10
CA ILE A 85 3.70 9.72 2.46
C ILE A 85 3.33 8.26 2.73
N PHE A 86 2.51 7.65 1.86
CA PHE A 86 2.07 6.26 2.04
C PHE A 86 3.23 5.27 1.92
N GLY A 87 4.12 5.46 0.96
CA GLY A 87 5.33 4.66 0.85
C GLY A 87 6.28 4.88 2.04
N GLY A 88 6.25 6.07 2.65
CA GLY A 88 6.99 6.38 3.87
C GLY A 88 6.49 5.57 5.07
N PHE A 89 5.17 5.46 5.25
CA PHE A 89 4.61 4.58 6.28
C PHE A 89 5.01 3.12 6.07
N ASN A 90 4.93 2.64 4.83
CA ASN A 90 5.37 1.29 4.47
C ASN A 90 6.86 1.10 4.79
N TYR A 91 7.71 2.05 4.40
CA TYR A 91 9.14 2.04 4.69
C TYR A 91 9.42 1.95 6.20
N THR A 92 8.76 2.79 7.01
CA THR A 92 8.98 2.81 8.46
C THR A 92 8.48 1.52 9.12
N GLN A 93 7.36 0.97 8.66
CA GLN A 93 6.79 -0.27 9.20
C GLN A 93 7.65 -1.50 8.93
N HIS A 94 8.49 -1.48 7.89
CA HIS A 94 9.38 -2.59 7.55
C HIS A 94 10.87 -2.27 7.79
N TYR A 95 11.18 -1.10 8.36
CA TYR A 95 12.56 -0.63 8.47
C TYR A 95 13.41 -1.54 9.35
N GLY A 96 14.50 -2.07 8.79
CA GLY A 96 15.47 -2.89 9.52
C GLY A 96 15.00 -4.30 9.88
N LEU A 97 13.76 -4.68 9.55
CA LEU A 97 13.23 -6.02 9.76
C LEU A 97 13.56 -6.90 8.55
N ILE A 98 14.34 -7.96 8.77
CA ILE A 98 14.76 -8.87 7.70
C ILE A 98 13.99 -10.18 7.81
N ARG A 99 13.47 -10.64 6.66
CA ARG A 99 12.82 -11.94 6.53
C ARG A 99 13.63 -12.86 5.62
N ILE A 100 13.68 -14.14 5.97
CA ILE A 100 14.22 -15.18 5.10
C ILE A 100 13.26 -15.38 3.91
N PRO A 101 13.72 -15.23 2.66
CA PRO A 101 12.87 -15.43 1.49
C PRO A 101 12.18 -16.81 1.49
N GLY A 102 10.89 -16.83 1.16
CA GLY A 102 10.10 -18.07 1.09
C GLY A 102 9.53 -18.55 2.42
N LYS A 103 9.87 -17.92 3.55
CA LYS A 103 9.20 -18.17 4.84
C LYS A 103 7.92 -17.34 4.96
N ALA A 104 6.97 -17.88 5.72
CA ALA A 104 5.71 -17.22 6.04
C ALA A 104 5.95 -15.85 6.71
N ILE A 105 4.99 -14.95 6.54
CA ILE A 105 5.00 -13.67 7.25
C ILE A 105 4.54 -13.93 8.69
N GLU A 106 5.16 -13.23 9.63
CA GLU A 106 4.94 -13.40 11.07
C GLU A 106 4.85 -11.99 11.67
N GLN A 107 4.22 -11.86 12.83
CA GLN A 107 4.01 -10.58 13.51
C GLN A 107 5.31 -9.80 13.76
N ARG A 108 6.44 -10.50 13.91
CA ARG A 108 7.77 -9.88 14.10
C ARG A 108 8.38 -9.26 12.84
N HIS A 109 7.76 -9.43 11.68
CA HIS A 109 8.27 -8.91 10.41
C HIS A 109 7.75 -7.50 10.07
N SER A 110 6.94 -6.90 10.93
CA SER A 110 6.47 -5.51 10.80
C SER A 110 6.48 -4.80 12.15
N TRP A 111 6.70 -3.49 12.12
CA TRP A 111 6.57 -2.61 13.28
C TRP A 111 5.13 -2.16 13.46
N ASN A 112 4.69 -2.06 14.72
CA ASN A 112 3.42 -1.48 15.12
C ASN A 112 3.57 -0.09 15.74
N HIS A 113 2.52 0.72 15.56
CA HIS A 113 2.42 2.10 16.01
C HIS A 113 1.16 2.29 16.87
N LEU A 114 1.16 1.80 18.10
CA LEU A 114 -0.07 1.71 18.90
C LEU A 114 -0.43 2.99 19.69
N LYS A 115 0.35 4.06 19.60
CA LYS A 115 0.03 5.33 20.30
C LYS A 115 -1.16 6.04 19.63
N ALA A 116 -2.04 6.66 20.42
CA ALA A 116 -3.26 7.28 19.90
C ALA A 116 -3.00 8.29 18.78
N PHE A 117 -1.97 9.14 18.93
CA PHE A 117 -1.60 10.11 17.90
C PHE A 117 -1.10 9.44 16.62
N SER A 118 -0.18 8.47 16.73
CA SER A 118 0.34 7.75 15.56
C SER A 118 -0.78 7.04 14.81
N ARG A 119 -1.66 6.34 15.54
CA ARG A 119 -2.83 5.66 14.98
C ARG A 119 -3.74 6.63 14.22
N ALA A 120 -4.04 7.80 14.80
CA ALA A 120 -4.88 8.80 14.16
C ALA A 120 -4.27 9.34 12.86
N ILE A 121 -3.00 9.78 12.88
CA ILE A 121 -2.37 10.41 11.70
C ILE A 121 -2.08 9.40 10.59
N THR A 122 -1.89 8.13 10.94
CA THR A 122 -1.67 7.06 9.95
C THR A 122 -2.96 6.36 9.55
N PHE A 123 -4.14 6.89 9.92
CA PHE A 123 -5.44 6.28 9.64
C PHE A 123 -5.48 4.79 10.03
N GLU A 124 -5.07 4.48 11.26
CA GLU A 124 -5.06 3.12 11.83
C GLU A 124 -4.24 2.09 11.05
N ILE A 125 -3.31 2.53 10.17
CA ILE A 125 -2.33 1.63 9.54
C ILE A 125 -1.48 0.88 10.58
N SER A 126 -1.53 1.25 11.86
CA SER A 126 -0.99 0.49 12.99
C SER A 126 -1.47 -0.97 13.06
N ASN A 127 -2.60 -1.33 12.44
CA ASN A 127 -3.07 -2.70 12.35
C ASN A 127 -2.40 -3.51 11.22
N HIS A 128 -1.41 -2.93 10.55
CA HIS A 128 -0.67 -3.53 9.43
C HIS A 128 -0.11 -4.91 9.73
N SER A 129 0.35 -5.16 10.96
CA SER A 129 0.85 -6.49 11.33
C SER A 129 -0.23 -7.58 11.19
N GLU A 130 -1.49 -7.29 11.50
CA GLU A 130 -2.58 -8.26 11.27
C GLU A 130 -2.95 -8.35 9.79
N HIS A 131 -2.93 -7.23 9.06
CA HIS A 131 -3.16 -7.23 7.61
C HIS A 131 -2.13 -8.08 6.86
N HIS A 132 -0.88 -8.10 7.31
CA HIS A 132 0.16 -8.97 6.73
C HIS A 132 0.00 -10.46 7.08
N LEU A 133 -0.70 -10.77 8.17
CA LEU A 133 -1.05 -12.15 8.52
C LEU A 133 -2.27 -12.65 7.74
N ASP A 134 -3.27 -11.78 7.57
CA ASP A 134 -4.50 -12.06 6.84
C ASP A 134 -4.86 -10.86 5.94
N PRO A 135 -4.32 -10.82 4.69
CA PRO A 135 -4.55 -9.70 3.78
C PRO A 135 -5.98 -9.66 3.22
N ASP A 136 -6.75 -10.74 3.35
CA ASP A 136 -8.13 -10.83 2.90
C ASP A 136 -9.13 -10.33 3.96
N LYS A 137 -8.65 -10.10 5.20
CA LYS A 137 -9.47 -9.53 6.28
C LYS A 137 -9.85 -8.09 5.95
N ARG A 138 -11.14 -7.76 6.13
CA ARG A 138 -11.61 -6.39 5.91
C ARG A 138 -11.03 -5.43 6.95
N TYR A 139 -10.80 -4.21 6.51
CA TYR A 139 -10.17 -3.16 7.29
C TYR A 139 -10.88 -2.92 8.64
N GLU A 140 -12.21 -2.90 8.66
CA GLU A 140 -13.02 -2.69 9.86
C GLU A 140 -12.89 -3.81 10.92
N TYR A 141 -12.38 -4.97 10.54
CA TYR A 141 -12.16 -6.10 11.43
C TYR A 141 -10.69 -6.27 11.85
N LEU A 142 -9.79 -5.42 11.36
CA LEU A 142 -8.40 -5.45 11.74
C LEU A 142 -8.24 -5.06 13.22
N ARG A 143 -7.44 -5.84 13.94
CA ARG A 143 -7.16 -5.69 15.37
C ARG A 143 -5.68 -5.34 15.56
N PRO A 144 -5.37 -4.48 16.54
CA PRO A 144 -3.99 -4.22 16.90
C PRO A 144 -3.32 -5.46 17.49
N VAL A 145 -2.12 -5.78 17.02
CA VAL A 145 -1.30 -6.88 17.55
C VAL A 145 -0.34 -6.31 18.60
N THR A 146 -0.65 -6.47 19.88
CA THR A 146 0.15 -5.88 20.98
C THR A 146 1.52 -6.52 21.14
N ASP A 147 1.65 -7.80 20.77
CA ASP A 147 2.87 -8.59 20.98
C ASP A 147 3.89 -8.43 19.83
N ALA A 148 3.50 -7.70 18.78
CA ALA A 148 4.41 -7.37 17.68
C ALA A 148 5.41 -6.27 18.09
N PRO A 149 6.59 -6.22 17.46
CA PRO A 149 7.58 -5.18 17.69
C PRO A 149 6.96 -3.78 17.56
N GLN A 150 7.18 -2.92 18.56
CA GLN A 150 6.68 -1.54 18.55
C GLN A 150 7.77 -0.61 18.02
N MET A 151 7.43 0.26 17.07
CA MET A 151 8.40 1.22 16.57
C MET A 151 8.81 2.17 17.71
N PRO A 152 10.11 2.36 17.97
CA PRO A 152 10.57 3.37 18.91
C PRO A 152 10.32 4.75 18.28
N SER A 153 9.33 5.48 18.80
CA SER A 153 8.73 6.75 18.30
C SER A 153 7.75 6.56 17.13
N LEU A 154 6.69 7.36 16.93
CA LEU A 154 6.27 8.68 17.46
C LEU A 154 5.80 8.66 18.91
#